data_AF-A0A1N6M9T8-F1
#
_entry.id   AF-A0A1N6M9T8-F1
#
_cell.length_a   1.000
_cell.length_b   1.000
_cell.length_c   1.000
_cell.angle_alpha   90.00
_cell.angle_beta   90.00
_cell.angle_gamma   90.00
#
_symmetry.space_group_name_H-M   'P 1'
#
loop_
_entity.id
_entity.type
_entity.pdbx_description
1 polymer ?
#
loop_
_entity_poly.entity_id
_entity_poly.type
_entity_poly.pdbx_seq_one_letter_code
_entity_poly.pdbx_strand_id
1 'polypeptide(L)'
;MKIDPDEFQVSDRAQLFHDHWQLEIVSHTPVVFQLFFRRQLFFSGQLELINNDEVVNTDDFHWRFRIKDNRIEQWCNVQLGETLSLGITYSFQPDALVIEYMARNRVPTRLDIRHNIQAIQTEHGSEPRSVADMKGRVDQLQRQNNERPSDYLVESGNQHFREAFSATQWIFLS
;
A
#
# COMPACT_ATOMS: atom_id res chain seq x y z
N MET A 1 0.80 -7.06 30.80
CA MET A 1 0.84 -6.74 29.36
C MET A 1 1.33 -7.99 28.65
N LYS A 2 0.45 -8.73 27.98
CA LYS A 2 0.86 -9.91 27.19
C LYS A 2 1.32 -9.37 25.84
N ILE A 3 2.63 -9.39 25.62
CA ILE A 3 3.22 -9.12 24.31
C ILE A 3 2.81 -10.30 23.43
N ASP A 4 2.21 -10.02 22.27
CA ASP A 4 1.80 -11.05 21.33
C ASP A 4 3.08 -11.70 20.78
N PRO A 5 3.25 -13.03 20.85
CA PRO A 5 4.44 -13.69 20.34
C PRO A 5 4.63 -13.54 18.83
N ASP A 6 3.62 -13.07 18.09
CA ASP A 6 3.74 -12.66 16.67
C ASP A 6 4.11 -11.18 16.49
N GLU A 7 4.25 -10.40 17.58
CA GLU A 7 4.74 -9.02 17.61
C GLU A 7 6.28 -9.03 17.47
N PHE A 8 6.79 -9.72 16.45
CA PHE A 8 8.22 -9.82 16.20
C PHE A 8 8.77 -8.54 15.57
N GLN A 9 9.55 -7.88 16.42
CA GLN A 9 10.74 -7.07 16.16
C GLN A 9 10.65 -5.97 15.11
N VAL A 10 10.72 -4.75 15.65
CA VAL A 10 11.15 -3.49 15.04
C VAL A 10 12.52 -3.68 14.36
N SER A 11 12.55 -4.35 13.22
CA SER A 11 13.53 -4.01 12.21
C SER A 11 13.14 -2.63 11.70
N ASP A 12 14.12 -1.73 11.53
CA ASP A 12 13.88 -0.41 10.90
C ASP A 12 13.32 -0.54 9.47
N ARG A 13 13.26 -1.75 8.93
CA ARG A 13 12.81 -2.08 7.58
C ARG A 13 12.09 -3.43 7.52
N ALA A 14 10.99 -3.48 6.79
CA ALA A 14 10.37 -4.71 6.31
C ALA A 14 10.80 -4.95 4.86
N GLN A 15 11.22 -6.18 4.52
CA GLN A 15 11.76 -6.50 3.21
C GLN A 15 11.18 -7.82 2.66
N LEU A 16 10.95 -7.86 1.35
CA LEU A 16 10.65 -9.07 0.58
C LEU A 16 11.58 -9.16 -0.63
N PHE A 17 11.81 -10.40 -1.08
CA PHE A 17 12.66 -10.68 -2.24
C PHE A 17 11.93 -11.59 -3.22
N HIS A 18 12.11 -11.34 -4.51
CA HIS A 18 11.60 -12.16 -5.61
C HIS A 18 12.53 -12.04 -6.81
N ASP A 19 13.22 -13.13 -7.17
CA ASP A 19 14.27 -13.15 -8.19
C ASP A 19 15.34 -12.06 -7.98
N HIS A 20 15.30 -11.01 -8.80
CA HIS A 20 16.20 -9.86 -8.75
C HIS A 20 15.56 -8.62 -8.12
N TRP A 21 14.29 -8.73 -7.73
CA TRP A 21 13.50 -7.69 -7.12
C TRP A 21 13.58 -7.75 -5.59
N GLN A 22 13.61 -6.56 -4.99
CA GLN A 22 13.57 -6.37 -3.54
C GLN A 22 12.57 -5.25 -3.23
N LEU A 23 11.57 -5.57 -2.42
CA LEU A 23 10.66 -4.58 -1.83
C LEU A 23 11.20 -4.17 -0.46
N GLU A 24 11.15 -2.87 -0.16
CA GLU A 24 11.53 -2.32 1.13
C GLU A 24 10.49 -1.30 1.61
N ILE A 25 10.12 -1.40 2.88
CA ILE A 25 9.31 -0.41 3.60
C ILE A 25 10.05 -0.09 4.89
N VAL A 26 10.30 1.18 5.14
CA VAL A 26 11.13 1.64 6.26
C VAL A 26 10.23 2.18 7.37
N SER A 27 10.47 1.77 8.62
CA SER A 27 9.58 2.03 9.75
C SER A 27 9.41 3.51 10.08
N HIS A 28 10.43 4.34 9.82
CA HIS A 28 10.38 5.80 10.04
C HIS A 28 9.80 6.58 8.84
N THR A 29 9.55 5.92 7.71
CA THR A 29 8.81 6.45 6.56
C THR A 29 7.78 5.40 6.10
N PRO A 30 6.86 4.98 6.99
CA PRO A 30 6.05 3.78 6.80
C PRO A 30 5.06 3.89 5.63
N VAL A 31 4.79 5.12 5.19
CA VAL A 31 3.90 5.44 4.06
C VAL A 31 4.62 5.41 2.72
N VAL A 32 5.90 5.03 2.69
CA VAL A 32 6.70 4.90 1.47
C VAL A 32 7.14 3.45 1.31
N PHE A 33 6.89 2.90 0.12
CA PHE A 33 7.61 1.71 -0.33
C PHE A 33 8.66 2.07 -1.37
N GLN A 34 9.70 1.25 -1.42
CA GLN A 34 10.74 1.30 -2.44
C GLN A 34 10.91 -0.10 -3.04
N LEU A 35 10.94 -0.16 -4.37
CA LEU A 35 11.10 -1.38 -5.12
C LEU A 35 12.37 -1.30 -5.97
N PHE A 36 13.29 -2.22 -5.71
CA PHE A 36 14.61 -2.27 -6.31
C PHE A 36 14.73 -3.46 -7.25
N PHE A 37 15.44 -3.28 -8.36
CA PHE A 37 15.91 -4.37 -9.22
C PHE A 37 17.44 -4.40 -9.19
N ARG A 38 18.04 -5.53 -8.78
CA ARG A 38 19.49 -5.67 -8.63
C ARG A 38 20.13 -4.53 -7.81
N ARG A 39 19.46 -4.11 -6.72
CA ARG A 39 19.85 -3.01 -5.81
C ARG A 39 19.73 -1.58 -6.37
N GLN A 40 19.22 -1.43 -7.58
CA GLN A 40 18.92 -0.13 -8.17
C GLN A 40 17.45 0.20 -7.88
N LEU A 41 17.17 1.41 -7.39
CA LEU A 41 15.79 1.85 -7.12
C LEU A 41 15.07 2.03 -8.46
N PHE A 42 13.95 1.31 -8.64
CA PHE A 42 13.16 1.33 -9.87
C PHE A 42 11.81 2.02 -9.67
N PHE A 43 11.13 1.72 -8.55
CA PHE A 43 9.88 2.39 -8.21
C PHE A 43 9.89 2.86 -6.75
N SER A 44 9.21 3.97 -6.50
CA SER A 44 8.83 4.38 -5.16
C SER A 44 7.36 4.76 -5.16
N GLY A 45 6.63 4.30 -4.14
CA GLY A 45 5.23 4.66 -3.96
C GLY A 45 5.03 5.37 -2.63
N GLN A 46 4.36 6.52 -2.68
CA GLN A 46 3.91 7.26 -1.51
C GLN A 46 2.43 6.96 -1.29
N LEU A 47 2.05 6.51 -0.09
CA LEU A 47 0.65 6.27 0.27
C LEU A 47 -0.12 7.59 0.24
N GLU A 48 -1.27 7.57 -0.41
CA GLU A 48 -2.26 8.63 -0.43
C GLU A 48 -3.57 8.05 0.10
N LEU A 49 -4.11 8.69 1.13
CA LEU A 49 -5.40 8.38 1.73
C LEU A 49 -6.34 9.56 1.50
N ILE A 50 -7.47 9.30 0.85
CA ILE A 50 -8.50 10.30 0.58
C ILE A 50 -9.77 9.85 1.30
N ASN A 51 -10.35 10.75 2.08
CA ASN A 51 -11.60 10.54 2.80
C ASN A 51 -12.57 11.67 2.43
N ASN A 52 -13.70 11.32 1.82
CA ASN A 52 -14.72 12.29 1.39
C ASN A 52 -14.13 13.41 0.51
N ASP A 53 -13.26 13.04 -0.44
CA ASP A 53 -12.54 13.93 -1.35
C ASP A 53 -11.47 14.84 -0.70
N GLU A 54 -11.18 14.65 0.59
CA GLU A 54 -10.09 15.33 1.30
C GLU A 54 -8.89 14.42 1.54
N VAL A 55 -7.68 14.93 1.30
CA VAL A 55 -6.44 14.20 1.59
C VAL A 55 -6.23 14.16 3.10
N VAL A 56 -6.08 12.94 3.63
CA VAL A 56 -5.83 12.71 5.06
C VAL A 56 -4.32 12.75 5.31
N ASN A 57 -3.91 13.56 6.28
CA ASN A 57 -2.53 13.51 6.76
C ASN A 57 -2.27 12.21 7.54
N THR A 58 -1.21 11.49 7.16
CA THR A 58 -0.81 10.20 7.75
C THR A 58 0.39 10.31 8.71
N ASP A 59 0.93 11.50 8.96
CA ASP A 59 2.15 11.70 9.76
C ASP A 59 2.03 11.15 11.20
N ASP A 60 0.85 11.28 11.80
CA ASP A 60 0.55 10.82 13.16
C ASP A 60 0.11 9.35 13.22
N PHE A 61 0.17 8.62 12.11
CA PHE A 61 -0.32 7.24 12.06
C PHE A 61 0.71 6.29 12.66
N HIS A 62 0.29 5.53 13.68
CA HIS A 62 1.12 4.50 14.29
C HIS A 62 1.00 3.17 13.55
N TRP A 63 1.81 3.03 12.51
CA TRP A 63 1.89 1.81 11.71
C TRP A 63 2.55 0.65 12.46
N ARG A 64 1.97 -0.53 12.31
CA ARG A 64 2.52 -1.82 12.72
C ARG A 64 2.82 -2.65 11.49
N PHE A 65 3.80 -3.51 11.62
CA PHE A 65 4.29 -4.35 10.55
C PHE A 65 4.47 -5.78 11.03
N ARG A 66 4.25 -6.73 10.12
CA ARG A 66 4.65 -8.13 10.27
C ARG A 66 5.04 -8.69 8.92
N ILE A 67 6.06 -9.53 8.92
CA ILE A 67 6.39 -10.36 7.75
C ILE A 67 5.88 -11.77 8.02
N LYS A 68 4.99 -12.27 7.16
CA LYS A 68 4.38 -13.58 7.30
C LYS A 68 4.09 -14.17 5.92
N ASP A 69 4.37 -15.46 5.73
CA ASP A 69 4.04 -16.20 4.50
C ASP A 69 4.52 -15.51 3.20
N ASN A 70 5.73 -14.95 3.23
CA ASN A 70 6.33 -14.14 2.15
C ASN A 70 5.51 -12.89 1.75
N ARG A 71 4.85 -12.28 2.74
CA ARG A 71 4.11 -11.02 2.61
C ARG A 71 4.55 -10.04 3.69
N ILE A 72 4.48 -8.76 3.38
CA ILE A 72 4.51 -7.70 4.39
C ILE A 72 3.07 -7.32 4.66
N GLU A 73 2.66 -7.39 5.91
CA GLU A 73 1.41 -6.85 6.40
C GLU A 73 1.72 -5.54 7.15
N GLN A 74 1.01 -4.48 6.79
CA GLN A 74 1.11 -3.16 7.40
C GLN A 74 -0.28 -2.73 7.85
N TRP A 75 -0.45 -2.33 9.11
CA TRP A 75 -1.76 -1.92 9.60
C TRP A 75 -1.68 -0.85 10.69
N CYS A 76 -2.76 -0.08 10.82
CA CYS A 76 -2.96 0.84 11.92
C CYS A 76 -4.45 1.06 12.21
N ASN A 77 -4.74 1.66 13.36
CA ASN A 77 -6.06 2.17 13.68
C ASN A 77 -5.92 3.66 14.01
N VAL A 78 -6.74 4.50 13.40
CA VAL A 78 -6.68 5.96 13.56
C VAL A 78 -8.04 6.53 13.92
N GLN A 79 -8.05 7.66 14.62
CA GLN A 79 -9.27 8.38 14.99
C GLN A 79 -9.46 9.55 14.03
N LEU A 80 -10.45 9.45 13.13
CA LEU A 80 -10.83 10.49 12.18
C LEU A 80 -12.32 10.81 12.38
N GLY A 81 -12.65 11.32 13.57
CA GLY A 81 -14.02 11.39 14.09
C GLY A 81 -14.52 10.04 14.62
N GLU A 82 -14.32 8.98 13.85
CA GLU A 82 -14.56 7.57 14.22
C GLU A 82 -13.29 6.74 13.99
N THR A 83 -13.27 5.51 14.54
CA THR A 83 -12.16 4.58 14.33
C THR A 83 -12.12 4.07 12.88
N LEU A 84 -11.06 4.41 12.16
CA LEU A 84 -10.70 3.84 10.87
C LEU A 84 -9.58 2.80 11.06
N SER A 85 -9.85 1.55 10.69
CA SER A 85 -8.85 0.48 10.65
C SER A 85 -8.32 0.37 9.22
N LEU A 86 -7.00 0.49 9.06
CA LEU A 86 -6.31 0.40 7.78
C LEU A 86 -5.40 -0.83 7.75
N GLY A 87 -5.40 -1.54 6.63
CA GLY A 87 -4.51 -2.66 6.35
C GLY A 87 -3.98 -2.58 4.92
N ILE A 88 -2.70 -2.87 4.75
CA ILE A 88 -2.02 -2.97 3.46
C ILE A 88 -1.20 -4.27 3.48
N THR A 89 -1.34 -5.06 2.43
CA THR A 89 -0.56 -6.29 2.24
C THR A 89 0.25 -6.17 0.96
N TYR A 90 1.54 -6.49 1.05
CA TYR A 90 2.45 -6.52 -0.08
C TYR A 90 2.90 -7.95 -0.32
N SER A 91 2.84 -8.42 -1.55
CA SER A 91 3.30 -9.75 -1.92
C SER A 91 3.80 -9.80 -3.36
N PHE A 92 4.81 -10.63 -3.60
CA PHE A 92 5.22 -10.94 -4.96
C PHE A 92 4.38 -12.08 -5.54
N GLN A 93 3.93 -11.88 -6.77
CA GLN A 93 3.46 -12.90 -7.69
C GLN A 93 4.55 -13.12 -8.76
N PRO A 94 4.48 -14.19 -9.56
CA PRO A 94 5.55 -14.53 -10.51
C PRO A 94 5.99 -13.36 -11.42
N ASP A 95 5.05 -12.51 -11.83
CA ASP A 95 5.24 -11.41 -12.77
C ASP A 95 4.87 -10.02 -12.20
N ALA A 96 4.53 -9.92 -10.91
CA ALA A 96 4.02 -8.67 -10.35
C ALA A 96 4.35 -8.49 -8.86
N LEU A 97 4.53 -7.24 -8.43
CA LEU A 97 4.28 -6.86 -7.05
C LEU A 97 2.78 -6.53 -6.90
N VAL A 98 2.12 -7.17 -5.94
CA VAL A 98 0.71 -6.94 -5.61
C VAL A 98 0.61 -6.21 -4.28
N ILE A 99 -0.14 -5.11 -4.27
CA ILE A 99 -0.45 -4.30 -3.10
C ILE A 99 -1.96 -4.33 -2.89
N GLU A 100 -2.39 -4.94 -1.80
CA GLU A 100 -3.80 -5.05 -1.41
C GLU A 100 -4.09 -4.07 -0.29
N TYR A 101 -5.13 -3.25 -0.45
CA TYR A 101 -5.59 -2.27 0.54
C TYR A 101 -6.92 -2.73 1.11
N MET A 102 -7.06 -2.57 2.43
CA MET A 102 -8.31 -2.81 3.13
C MET A 102 -8.54 -1.68 4.15
N ALA A 103 -9.77 -1.19 4.20
CA ALA A 103 -10.20 -0.30 5.26
C ALA A 103 -11.55 -0.71 5.84
N ARG A 104 -11.68 -0.57 7.15
CA ARG A 104 -12.94 -0.77 7.88
C ARG A 104 -13.24 0.49 8.66
N ASN A 105 -14.46 0.98 8.49
CA ASN A 105 -14.99 2.11 9.24
C ASN A 105 -16.34 1.70 9.83
N ARG A 106 -16.71 2.33 10.95
CA ARG A 106 -18.05 2.19 11.54
C ARG A 106 -19.11 3.01 10.80
N VAL A 107 -18.70 4.07 10.12
CA VAL A 107 -19.59 4.96 9.35
C VAL A 107 -19.27 4.84 7.86
N PRO A 108 -20.29 4.70 6.98
CA PRO A 108 -20.10 4.75 5.54
C PRO A 108 -19.36 6.03 5.15
N THR A 109 -18.26 5.88 4.42
CA THR A 109 -17.36 6.98 4.07
C THR A 109 -16.82 6.72 2.67
N ARG A 110 -16.68 7.76 1.83
CA ARG A 110 -16.03 7.63 0.53
C ARG A 110 -14.52 7.62 0.73
N LEU A 111 -13.94 6.43 0.81
CA LEU A 111 -12.51 6.24 0.98
C LEU A 111 -11.85 5.88 -0.35
N ASP A 112 -10.68 6.45 -0.59
CA ASP A 112 -9.72 5.98 -1.58
C ASP A 112 -8.35 5.81 -0.90
N ILE A 113 -7.73 4.66 -1.11
CA ILE A 113 -6.38 4.34 -0.62
C ILE A 113 -5.60 3.81 -1.80
N ARG A 114 -4.44 4.42 -2.04
CA ARG A 114 -3.53 4.01 -3.10
C ARG A 114 -2.12 4.45 -2.78
N HIS A 115 -1.14 3.80 -3.39
CA HIS A 115 0.16 4.42 -3.56
C HIS A 115 0.16 5.24 -4.85
N ASN A 116 0.63 6.49 -4.74
CA ASN A 116 1.08 7.28 -5.88
C ASN A 116 2.49 6.81 -6.26
N ILE A 117 2.59 6.02 -7.33
CA ILE A 117 3.80 5.29 -7.70
C ILE A 117 4.56 6.05 -8.78
N GLN A 118 5.84 6.30 -8.53
CA GLN A 118 6.76 6.95 -9.44
C GLN A 118 7.83 5.97 -9.91
N ALA A 119 8.07 5.92 -11.22
CA ALA A 119 9.22 5.23 -11.79
C ALA A 119 10.46 6.13 -11.68
N ILE A 120 11.53 5.63 -11.06
CA ILE A 120 12.76 6.39 -10.83
C ILE A 120 13.71 6.21 -12.02
N GLN A 121 14.08 7.32 -12.65
CA GLN A 121 15.17 7.33 -13.62
C GLN A 121 16.50 7.21 -12.87
N THR A 122 17.34 6.29 -13.31
CA THR A 122 18.69 6.13 -12.78
C THR A 122 19.64 6.44 -13.92
N GLU A 123 20.23 7.64 -13.87
CA GLU A 123 21.02 8.26 -14.95
C GLU A 123 22.37 7.59 -15.25
N HIS A 124 22.67 6.41 -14.72
CA HIS A 124 23.97 5.79 -14.90
C HIS A 124 23.86 4.33 -15.34
N GLY A 125 23.80 4.14 -16.67
CA GLY A 125 23.95 2.84 -17.30
C GLY A 125 23.41 2.75 -18.73
N SER A 126 24.02 3.50 -19.66
CA SER A 126 23.86 3.41 -21.13
C SER A 126 22.47 3.69 -21.74
N GLU A 127 22.44 4.82 -22.47
CA GLU A 127 21.42 5.35 -23.41
C GLU A 127 20.12 5.95 -22.85
N PRO A 128 19.69 7.12 -23.38
CA PRO A 128 18.47 7.80 -22.97
C PRO A 128 17.28 7.00 -23.47
N ARG A 129 16.76 6.10 -22.63
CA ARG A 129 15.48 5.43 -22.89
C ARG A 129 14.38 6.48 -22.96
N SER A 130 13.76 6.54 -24.14
CA SER A 130 12.85 7.60 -24.55
C SER A 130 11.70 7.80 -23.56
N VAL A 131 11.04 8.95 -23.60
CA VAL A 131 9.82 9.24 -22.82
C VAL A 131 8.72 8.15 -23.03
N ALA A 132 8.78 7.39 -24.14
CA ALA A 132 7.90 6.26 -24.39
C ALA A 132 8.16 5.05 -23.45
N ASP A 133 9.41 4.81 -23.04
CA ASP A 133 9.74 3.76 -22.07
C ASP A 133 9.23 4.11 -20.65
N MET A 134 9.21 5.40 -20.30
CA MET A 134 8.59 5.86 -19.07
C MET A 134 7.06 5.70 -19.09
N LYS A 135 6.43 5.99 -20.23
CA LYS A 135 4.99 5.78 -20.40
C LYS A 135 4.64 4.30 -20.28
N GLY A 136 5.39 3.42 -20.96
CA GLY A 136 5.22 1.96 -20.85
C GLY A 136 5.43 1.41 -19.43
N ARG A 137 6.32 2.00 -18.64
CA ARG A 137 6.55 1.63 -17.23
C ARG A 137 5.45 2.07 -16.28
N VAL A 138 4.77 3.18 -16.56
CA VAL A 138 3.58 3.60 -15.80
C VAL A 138 2.34 2.81 -16.28
N ASP A 139 2.30 2.42 -17.55
CA ASP A 139 1.27 1.52 -18.12
C ASP A 139 1.34 0.09 -17.50
N GLN A 140 2.46 -0.29 -16.88
CA GLN A 140 2.59 -1.51 -16.06
C GLN A 140 1.84 -1.43 -14.72
N LEU A 141 1.27 -0.27 -14.37
CA LEU A 141 0.42 -0.13 -13.20
C LEU A 141 -1.01 -0.47 -13.56
N GLN A 142 -1.52 -1.55 -12.98
CA GLN A 142 -2.96 -1.82 -13.00
C GLN A 142 -3.54 -1.52 -11.63
N ARG A 143 -4.76 -0.99 -11.63
CA ARG A 143 -5.54 -0.75 -10.42
C ARG A 143 -6.94 -1.32 -10.62
N GLN A 144 -7.40 -2.06 -9.64
CA GLN A 144 -8.75 -2.57 -9.56
C GLN A 144 -9.31 -2.17 -8.21
N ASN A 145 -10.43 -1.47 -8.24
CA ASN A 145 -11.23 -1.27 -7.04
C ASN A 145 -12.15 -2.49 -6.94
N ASN A 146 -11.99 -3.27 -5.89
CA ASN A 146 -12.85 -4.41 -5.64
C ASN A 146 -14.16 -3.83 -5.07
N GLU A 147 -15.10 -3.60 -5.97
CA GLU A 147 -16.51 -3.23 -5.78
C GLU A 147 -16.85 -2.40 -4.53
N ARG A 148 -17.16 -1.13 -4.79
CA ARG A 148 -17.81 -0.16 -3.90
C ARG A 148 -18.94 -0.77 -3.04
N PRO A 149 -18.95 -0.55 -1.72
CA PRO A 149 -20.20 -0.35 -0.99
C PRO A 149 -20.44 1.16 -0.86
N SER A 150 -20.69 1.88 -1.96
CA SER A 150 -21.06 3.31 -1.90
C SER A 150 -22.35 3.70 -2.62
N ASP A 151 -23.02 2.77 -3.31
CA ASP A 151 -24.37 3.02 -3.85
C ASP A 151 -25.50 2.47 -2.96
N TYR A 152 -25.18 1.75 -1.88
CA TYR A 152 -26.19 1.38 -0.88
C TYR A 152 -26.37 2.51 0.13
N LEU A 153 -27.36 3.32 -0.23
CA LEU A 153 -28.18 4.16 0.63
C LEU A 153 -28.25 3.66 2.08
N VAL A 154 -28.12 4.65 2.96
CA VAL A 154 -28.50 4.67 4.37
C VAL A 154 -29.75 3.83 4.63
N GLU A 155 -29.59 2.65 5.22
CA GLU A 155 -30.61 2.09 6.11
C GLU A 155 -29.99 1.85 7.48
N SER A 156 -30.44 2.71 8.40
CA SER A 156 -30.22 2.67 9.83
C SER A 156 -30.44 1.27 10.40
N GLY A 157 -29.46 0.73 11.13
CA GLY A 157 -29.78 -0.40 12.01
C GLY A 157 -28.66 -1.22 12.65
N ASN A 158 -27.36 -1.02 12.40
CA ASN A 158 -26.35 -1.85 13.08
C ASN A 158 -24.96 -1.20 13.24
N GLN A 159 -24.50 -1.07 14.49
CA GLN A 159 -23.18 -0.55 14.94
C GLN A 159 -21.99 -1.52 14.69
N HIS A 160 -22.06 -2.37 13.66
CA HIS A 160 -21.01 -3.36 13.39
C HIS A 160 -20.06 -2.83 12.31
N PHE A 161 -18.74 -3.01 12.49
CA PHE A 161 -17.72 -2.70 11.50
C PHE A 161 -18.07 -3.38 10.17
N ARG A 162 -18.23 -2.60 9.10
CA ARG A 162 -18.39 -3.12 7.74
C ARG A 162 -17.10 -2.81 6.97
N GLU A 163 -16.75 -3.68 6.03
CA GLU A 163 -15.70 -3.37 5.05
C GLU A 163 -16.11 -2.11 4.30
N ALA A 164 -15.33 -1.06 4.46
CA ALA A 164 -15.63 0.25 3.91
C ALA A 164 -14.94 0.43 2.54
N PHE A 165 -13.83 -0.27 2.32
CA PHE A 165 -13.02 -0.17 1.12
C PHE A 165 -12.10 -1.38 0.97
N SER A 166 -11.99 -1.88 -0.26
CA SER A 166 -10.86 -2.69 -0.69
C SER A 166 -10.44 -2.36 -2.12
N ALA A 167 -9.14 -2.42 -2.36
CA ALA A 167 -8.56 -2.18 -3.68
C ALA A 167 -7.26 -2.97 -3.81
N THR A 168 -6.85 -3.18 -5.05
CA THR A 168 -5.57 -3.81 -5.37
C THR A 168 -4.85 -2.99 -6.42
N GLN A 169 -3.55 -2.79 -6.24
CA GLN A 169 -2.64 -2.24 -7.23
C GLN A 169 -1.57 -3.26 -7.58
N TRP A 170 -1.24 -3.34 -8.86
CA TRP A 170 -0.20 -4.20 -9.39
C TRP A 170 0.91 -3.35 -10.00
N ILE A 171 2.15 -3.82 -9.83
CA ILE A 171 3.31 -3.37 -10.60
C ILE A 171 3.86 -4.59 -11.32
N PHE A 172 3.68 -4.68 -12.64
CA PHE A 172 4.25 -5.78 -13.41
C PHE A 172 5.78 -5.65 -13.50
N LEU A 173 6.48 -6.77 -13.32
CA LEU A 173 7.93 -6.86 -13.09
C LEU A 173 8.72 -7.32 -14.33
N SER A 174 8.09 -7.31 -15.50
CA SER A 174 8.63 -7.76 -16.80
C SER A 174 9.94 -7.07 -17.20
#